data_AF-A0AAD6MEP3-F1
#
_entry.id   AF-A0AAD6MEP3-F1
#
_cell.length_a   1.000
_cell.length_b   1.000
_cell.length_c   1.000
_cell.angle_alpha   90.00
_cell.angle_beta   90.00
_cell.angle_gamma   90.00
#
_symmetry.space_group_name_H-M   'P 1'
#
loop_
_entity.id
_entity.type
_entity.pdbx_description
1 polymer ?
#
loop_
_entity_poly.entity_id
_entity_poly.type
_entity_poly.pdbx_seq_one_letter_code
_entity_poly.pdbx_strand_id
1 'polypeptide(L)'
;MAAVSFSQLLNGERAVVTLFIVIVLFSLPLSLLLHGVALSLLAIFALSVEVRVETSTSLSQFKTRAGASSGILLGAVTLPTFMLSKLIQQSRAFSLHQVHHGELNYLALQYWAAFGSCFTVLMVLCLFTLDNTRSHSCEAWNSKFGLVCFVIGAALLFLYSTIGVHAIWKLLWVFFHGFAAVKLVQHLLNAFPSCVSFGEALLVTVGLVLYFGDMLANTIEKASALLYKTLYGYMTSSELVFMQYGFRRSEIGIIIQGLLLGLLLYLVVLKYLLHGWDGFSRSTYSGARICSEKGKSLIFFASLGFLIVVIIPSWMQFVQDFDMHPLLWYYYLPQHLLTYKIL
;
A
#
# COMPACT_ATOMS: atom_id res chain seq x y z
N MET A 1 33.21 -28.66 25.42
CA MET A 1 33.71 -28.28 24.08
C MET A 1 33.38 -29.41 23.11
N ALA A 2 32.32 -29.25 22.32
CA ALA A 2 32.05 -30.00 21.09
C ALA A 2 30.91 -29.26 20.36
N ALA A 3 31.31 -28.50 19.34
CA ALA A 3 30.53 -27.93 18.24
C ALA A 3 29.05 -27.61 18.51
N VAL A 4 28.77 -26.35 18.91
CA VAL A 4 27.53 -25.69 18.46
C VAL A 4 27.60 -25.72 16.94
N SER A 5 26.76 -26.54 16.33
CA SER A 5 26.74 -26.72 14.89
C SER A 5 26.45 -25.37 14.22
N PHE A 6 27.47 -24.73 13.67
CA PHE A 6 27.34 -23.57 12.78
C PHE A 6 26.36 -23.86 11.61
N SER A 7 26.06 -25.13 11.32
CA SER A 7 25.10 -25.55 10.29
C SER A 7 23.62 -25.23 10.60
N GLN A 8 23.21 -25.09 11.87
CA GLN A 8 21.85 -24.64 12.21
C GLN A 8 21.68 -23.11 12.17
N LEU A 9 22.79 -22.36 12.26
CA LEU A 9 22.80 -20.90 12.20
C LEU A 9 22.84 -20.39 10.74
N LEU A 10 23.45 -21.17 9.84
CA LEU A 10 23.62 -20.91 8.41
C LEU A 10 22.54 -21.61 7.57
N ASN A 11 21.27 -21.34 7.82
CA ASN A 11 20.26 -21.62 6.79
C ASN A 11 20.39 -20.56 5.68
N GLY A 12 20.27 -20.94 4.40
CA GLY A 12 20.50 -20.04 3.27
C GLY A 12 19.69 -18.74 3.37
N GLU A 13 18.43 -18.85 3.78
CA GLU A 13 17.53 -17.71 4.00
C GLU A 13 17.99 -16.76 5.11
N ARG A 14 18.51 -17.31 6.22
CA ARG A 14 19.02 -16.52 7.35
C ARG A 14 20.25 -15.72 6.94
N ALA A 15 21.15 -16.34 6.18
CA ALA A 15 22.34 -15.68 5.65
C ALA A 15 21.96 -14.53 4.69
N VAL A 16 20.96 -14.75 3.83
CA VAL A 16 20.44 -13.71 2.91
C VAL A 16 19.85 -12.54 3.69
N VAL A 17 19.06 -12.78 4.73
CA VAL A 17 18.49 -11.71 5.57
C VAL A 17 19.58 -10.93 6.30
N THR A 18 20.58 -11.61 6.86
CA THR A 18 21.71 -10.94 7.51
C THR A 18 22.48 -10.09 6.51
N LEU A 19 22.79 -10.62 5.33
CA LEU A 19 23.47 -9.89 4.26
C LEU A 19 22.65 -8.66 3.83
N PHE A 20 21.34 -8.82 3.65
CA PHE A 20 20.42 -7.73 3.32
C PHE A 20 20.46 -6.61 4.37
N ILE A 21 20.34 -6.94 5.66
CA ILE A 21 20.39 -5.97 6.76
C ILE A 21 21.72 -5.24 6.78
N VAL A 22 22.82 -5.97 6.66
CA VAL A 22 24.17 -5.41 6.63
C VAL A 22 24.29 -4.42 5.47
N ILE A 23 23.94 -4.83 4.24
CA ILE A 23 24.03 -3.97 3.06
C ILE A 23 23.18 -2.70 3.23
N VAL A 24 21.95 -2.83 3.73
CA VAL A 24 21.06 -1.68 3.95
C VAL A 24 21.69 -0.72 4.96
N LEU A 25 22.12 -1.19 6.13
CA LEU A 25 22.68 -0.34 7.18
C LEU A 25 23.99 0.35 6.74
N PHE A 26 24.85 -0.34 5.99
CA PHE A 26 26.09 0.26 5.47
C PHE A 26 25.86 1.26 4.33
N SER A 27 24.73 1.18 3.61
CA SER A 27 24.45 2.05 2.46
C SER A 27 23.78 3.39 2.84
N LEU A 28 23.38 3.54 4.11
CA LEU A 28 22.53 4.65 4.56
C LEU A 28 23.34 5.84 5.11
N PRO A 29 22.94 7.09 4.80
CA PRO A 29 23.40 8.24 5.56
C PRO A 29 22.80 8.21 6.98
N LEU A 30 23.48 8.85 7.95
CA LEU A 30 23.06 8.92 9.36
C LEU A 30 21.61 9.41 9.55
N SER A 31 21.15 10.33 8.69
CA SER A 31 19.78 10.85 8.72
C SER A 31 18.69 9.80 8.44
N LEU A 32 19.03 8.73 7.70
CA LEU A 32 18.10 7.65 7.34
C LEU A 32 18.33 6.39 8.18
N LEU A 33 19.18 6.44 9.21
CA LEU A 33 19.48 5.28 10.05
C LEU A 33 18.24 4.72 10.75
N LEU A 34 17.34 5.58 11.23
CA LEU A 34 16.05 5.15 11.82
C LEU A 34 15.21 4.34 10.82
N HIS A 35 15.22 4.73 9.54
CA HIS A 35 14.50 4.03 8.48
C HIS A 35 15.14 2.66 8.24
N GLY A 36 16.48 2.59 8.16
CA GLY A 36 17.21 1.33 8.07
C GLY A 36 16.97 0.37 9.23
N VAL A 37 16.92 0.87 10.46
CA VAL A 37 16.60 0.07 11.66
C VAL A 37 15.17 -0.48 11.58
N ALA A 38 14.21 0.34 11.16
CA ALA A 38 12.83 -0.11 10.95
C ALA A 38 12.74 -1.20 9.88
N LEU A 39 13.42 -1.04 8.74
CA LEU A 39 13.46 -2.05 7.69
C LEU A 39 14.12 -3.36 8.17
N SER A 40 15.17 -3.24 8.97
CA SER A 40 15.88 -4.39 9.56
C SER A 40 14.97 -5.15 10.52
N LEU A 41 14.24 -4.44 11.40
CA LEU A 41 13.24 -5.05 12.27
C LEU A 41 12.16 -5.77 11.45
N LEU A 42 11.66 -5.13 10.39
CA LEU A 42 10.65 -5.72 9.52
C LEU A 42 11.15 -7.02 8.85
N ALA A 43 12.39 -7.03 8.38
CA ALA A 43 13.01 -8.21 7.76
C ALA A 43 13.14 -9.37 8.75
N ILE A 44 13.62 -9.11 9.97
CA ILE A 44 13.75 -10.14 11.01
C ILE A 44 12.34 -10.64 11.43
N PHE A 45 11.38 -9.73 11.58
CA PHE A 45 10.01 -10.10 11.94
C PHE A 45 9.35 -10.93 10.86
N ALA A 46 9.49 -10.55 9.59
CA ALA A 46 8.93 -11.27 8.45
C ALA A 46 9.55 -12.68 8.32
N LEU A 47 10.87 -12.82 8.50
CA LEU A 47 11.55 -14.12 8.53
C LEU A 47 11.01 -15.01 9.66
N SER A 48 10.78 -14.43 10.86
CA SER A 48 10.21 -15.17 11.99
C SER A 48 8.78 -15.64 11.71
N VAL A 49 7.97 -14.80 11.08
CA VAL A 49 6.60 -15.15 10.67
C VAL A 49 6.61 -16.21 9.56
N GLU A 50 7.49 -16.09 8.55
CA GLU A 50 7.63 -17.06 7.47
C GLU A 50 7.96 -18.46 8.00
N VAL A 51 8.97 -18.58 8.87
CA VAL A 51 9.34 -19.85 9.51
C VAL A 51 8.17 -20.44 10.33
N ARG A 52 7.34 -19.61 10.97
CA ARG A 52 6.14 -20.08 11.70
C ARG A 52 5.04 -20.55 10.78
N VAL A 53 4.79 -19.82 9.71
CA VAL A 53 3.76 -20.18 8.73
C VAL A 53 4.09 -21.53 8.11
N GLU A 54 5.35 -21.77 7.75
CA GLU A 54 5.80 -23.04 7.17
C GLU A 54 5.75 -24.22 8.15
N THR A 55 5.97 -23.96 9.44
CA THR A 55 5.95 -25.01 10.48
C THR A 55 4.57 -25.27 11.07
N SER A 56 3.58 -24.42 10.78
CA SER A 56 2.23 -24.53 11.33
C SER A 56 1.22 -25.04 10.30
N THR A 57 0.28 -25.89 10.74
CA THR A 57 -0.89 -26.29 9.94
C THR A 57 -2.05 -25.28 10.06
N SER A 58 -1.84 -24.21 10.84
CA SER A 58 -2.84 -23.20 11.24
C SER A 58 -3.46 -22.44 10.07
N LEU A 59 -2.71 -22.30 8.99
CA LEU A 59 -3.06 -21.49 7.84
C LEU A 59 -3.77 -22.27 6.73
N SER A 60 -4.12 -23.53 7.00
CA SER A 60 -4.90 -24.41 6.11
C SER A 60 -6.27 -23.83 5.69
N GLN A 61 -6.80 -22.84 6.41
CA GLN A 61 -8.01 -22.10 6.04
C GLN A 61 -7.81 -21.25 4.76
N PHE A 62 -6.60 -20.76 4.52
CA PHE A 62 -6.23 -20.00 3.32
C PHE A 62 -5.50 -20.94 2.37
N LYS A 63 -6.23 -21.46 1.38
CA LYS A 63 -5.75 -22.48 0.45
C LYS A 63 -4.81 -21.88 -0.61
N THR A 64 -3.62 -21.43 -0.20
CA THR A 64 -2.58 -20.88 -1.07
C THR A 64 -2.05 -21.90 -2.09
N ARG A 65 -1.38 -21.41 -3.14
CA ARG A 65 -0.79 -22.23 -4.20
C ARG A 65 0.11 -23.33 -3.61
N ALA A 66 -0.28 -24.59 -3.81
CA ALA A 66 0.48 -25.73 -3.30
C ALA A 66 1.88 -25.81 -3.94
N GLY A 67 2.91 -25.99 -3.13
CA GLY A 67 4.30 -26.21 -3.57
C GLY A 67 5.13 -24.94 -3.82
N ALA A 68 4.63 -23.74 -3.51
CA ALA A 68 5.39 -22.49 -3.58
C ALA A 68 5.79 -21.99 -2.17
N SER A 69 6.96 -21.35 -2.06
CA SER A 69 7.37 -20.64 -0.83
C SER A 69 6.33 -19.57 -0.46
N SER A 70 6.17 -19.31 0.83
CA SER A 70 5.19 -18.35 1.33
C SER A 70 5.45 -16.93 0.81
N GLY A 71 6.72 -16.60 0.55
CA GLY A 71 7.17 -15.32 0.02
C GLY A 71 6.98 -14.15 0.99
N ILE A 72 6.67 -14.41 2.26
CA ILE A 72 6.27 -13.39 3.24
C ILE A 72 7.40 -12.40 3.49
N LEU A 73 8.63 -12.88 3.66
CA LEU A 73 9.82 -12.03 3.81
C LEU A 73 9.96 -11.09 2.61
N LEU A 74 9.96 -11.65 1.40
CA LEU A 74 10.16 -10.88 0.18
C LEU A 74 9.04 -9.84 0.00
N GLY A 75 7.78 -10.26 0.16
CA GLY A 75 6.62 -9.37 0.06
C GLY A 75 6.68 -8.21 1.06
N ALA A 76 7.03 -8.50 2.32
CA ALA A 76 7.07 -7.50 3.39
C ALA A 76 8.17 -6.46 3.21
N VAL A 77 9.37 -6.87 2.76
CA VAL A 77 10.52 -5.96 2.66
C VAL A 77 10.59 -5.21 1.33
N THR A 78 10.05 -5.75 0.24
CA THR A 78 10.25 -5.21 -1.13
C THR A 78 9.83 -3.75 -1.24
N LEU A 79 8.59 -3.43 -0.85
CA LEU A 79 8.05 -2.08 -1.02
C LEU A 79 8.68 -1.05 -0.07
N PRO A 80 8.84 -1.32 1.25
CA PRO A 80 9.62 -0.45 2.12
C PRO A 80 11.07 -0.26 1.67
N THR A 81 11.73 -1.30 1.13
CA THR A 81 13.08 -1.19 0.57
C THR A 81 13.12 -0.27 -0.65
N PHE A 82 12.14 -0.39 -1.55
CA PHE A 82 12.01 0.50 -2.70
C PHE A 82 11.84 1.97 -2.27
N MET A 83 10.97 2.23 -1.30
CA MET A 83 10.76 3.58 -0.74
C MET A 83 12.03 4.11 -0.07
N LEU A 84 12.75 3.26 0.67
CA LEU A 84 14.03 3.63 1.26
C LEU A 84 15.11 3.94 0.22
N SER A 85 15.17 3.17 -0.87
CA SER A 85 16.07 3.44 -1.99
C SER A 85 15.79 4.81 -2.62
N LYS A 86 14.51 5.14 -2.82
CA LYS A 86 14.09 6.47 -3.29
C LYS A 86 14.48 7.58 -2.30
N LEU A 87 14.32 7.35 -1.00
CA LEU A 87 14.76 8.30 0.03
C LEU A 87 16.26 8.53 -0.01
N ILE A 88 17.07 7.49 -0.19
CA ILE A 88 18.52 7.62 -0.35
C ILE A 88 18.85 8.45 -1.59
N GLN A 89 18.24 8.15 -2.74
CA GLN A 89 18.45 8.89 -3.99
C GLN A 89 18.09 10.37 -3.82
N GLN A 90 16.91 10.68 -3.26
CA GLN A 90 16.46 12.05 -3.09
C GLN A 90 17.24 12.79 -2.00
N SER A 91 17.66 12.13 -0.92
CA SER A 91 18.49 12.76 0.12
C SER A 91 19.84 13.23 -0.44
N ARG A 92 20.43 12.46 -1.36
CA ARG A 92 21.67 12.83 -2.06
C ARG A 92 21.44 14.03 -2.99
N ALA A 93 20.34 14.03 -3.75
CA ALA A 93 19.97 15.13 -4.63
C ALA A 93 19.61 16.42 -3.85
N PHE A 94 18.99 16.29 -2.67
CA PHE A 94 18.73 17.41 -1.75
C PHE A 94 20.03 18.04 -1.25
N SER A 95 21.03 17.22 -0.87
CA SER A 95 22.35 17.72 -0.48
C SER A 95 23.03 18.54 -1.59
N LEU A 96 22.64 18.33 -2.86
CA LEU A 96 23.12 19.08 -4.02
C LEU A 96 22.26 20.32 -4.35
N HIS A 97 21.33 20.71 -3.45
CA HIS A 97 20.36 21.81 -3.64
C HIS A 97 19.41 21.63 -4.84
N GLN A 98 19.23 20.40 -5.32
CA GLN A 98 18.39 20.11 -6.50
C GLN A 98 16.94 19.72 -6.15
N VAL A 99 16.62 19.54 -4.87
CA VAL A 99 15.32 19.00 -4.40
C VAL A 99 14.74 19.86 -3.29
N HIS A 100 13.42 19.98 -3.25
CA HIS A 100 12.70 20.75 -2.25
C HIS A 100 12.44 19.93 -0.97
N HIS A 101 12.55 20.56 0.22
CA HIS A 101 12.41 19.88 1.52
C HIS A 101 11.07 19.15 1.72
N GLY A 102 9.99 19.64 1.10
CA GLY A 102 8.66 19.02 1.14
C GLY A 102 8.61 17.63 0.50
N GLU A 103 9.38 17.37 -0.56
CA GLU A 103 9.36 16.09 -1.29
C GLU A 103 9.94 14.95 -0.44
N LEU A 104 11.02 15.24 0.30
CA LEU A 104 11.64 14.29 1.23
C LEU A 104 10.70 13.91 2.38
N ASN A 105 10.00 14.88 2.96
CA ASN A 105 9.06 14.64 4.06
C ASN A 105 7.89 13.77 3.62
N TYR A 106 7.38 14.03 2.42
CA TYR A 106 6.30 13.24 1.84
C TYR A 106 6.75 11.80 1.55
N LEU A 107 7.92 11.61 0.92
CA LEU A 107 8.46 10.29 0.64
C LEU A 107 8.75 9.52 1.93
N ALA A 108 9.18 10.21 3.00
CA ALA A 108 9.34 9.62 4.32
C ALA A 108 7.98 9.15 4.86
N LEU A 109 6.92 9.95 4.75
CA LEU A 109 5.58 9.53 5.15
C LEU A 109 5.11 8.28 4.39
N GLN A 110 5.36 8.20 3.08
CA GLN A 110 5.05 6.99 2.29
C GLN A 110 5.85 5.77 2.74
N TYR A 111 7.14 5.95 3.07
CA TYR A 111 7.95 4.87 3.64
C TYR A 111 7.35 4.35 4.95
N TRP A 112 6.97 5.24 5.88
CA TRP A 112 6.41 4.84 7.17
C TRP A 112 5.01 4.23 7.04
N ALA A 113 4.21 4.68 6.08
CA ALA A 113 2.95 4.04 5.73
C ALA A 113 3.19 2.63 5.14
N ALA A 114 4.21 2.44 4.31
CA ALA A 114 4.58 1.14 3.76
C ALA A 114 5.04 0.18 4.87
N PHE A 115 5.97 0.63 5.71
CA PHE A 115 6.45 -0.10 6.87
C PHE A 115 5.30 -0.49 7.80
N GLY A 116 4.46 0.46 8.20
CA GLY A 116 3.34 0.22 9.09
C GLY A 116 2.33 -0.76 8.50
N SER A 117 2.05 -0.67 7.19
CA SER A 117 1.15 -1.60 6.50
C SER A 117 1.68 -3.02 6.52
N CYS A 118 2.94 -3.23 6.11
CA CYS A 118 3.58 -4.55 6.17
C CYS A 118 3.64 -5.08 7.60
N PHE A 119 3.99 -4.22 8.56
CA PHE A 119 4.09 -4.57 9.97
C PHE A 119 2.75 -5.02 10.56
N THR A 120 1.66 -4.30 10.30
CA THR A 120 0.32 -4.68 10.76
C THR A 120 -0.13 -6.02 10.16
N VAL A 121 0.14 -6.26 8.88
CA VAL A 121 -0.18 -7.56 8.24
C VAL A 121 0.60 -8.71 8.89
N LEU A 122 1.91 -8.53 9.12
CA LEU A 122 2.75 -9.52 9.81
C LEU A 122 2.29 -9.76 11.25
N MET A 123 1.88 -8.71 11.97
CA MET A 123 1.32 -8.84 13.32
C MET A 123 0.06 -9.70 13.32
N VAL A 124 -0.85 -9.46 12.39
CA VAL A 124 -2.09 -10.25 12.26
C VAL A 124 -1.79 -11.71 11.89
N LEU A 125 -0.87 -11.95 10.94
CA LEU A 125 -0.40 -13.30 10.60
C LEU A 125 0.22 -14.00 11.82
N CYS A 126 1.08 -13.29 12.57
CA CYS A 126 1.69 -13.82 13.79
C CYS A 126 0.65 -14.21 14.83
N LEU A 127 -0.41 -13.40 15.02
CA LEU A 127 -1.51 -13.72 15.93
C LEU A 127 -2.30 -14.95 15.46
N PHE A 128 -2.61 -15.07 14.17
CA PHE A 128 -3.29 -16.24 13.62
C PHE A 128 -2.48 -17.54 13.78
N THR A 129 -1.15 -17.45 13.65
CA THR A 129 -0.28 -18.62 13.89
C THR A 129 -0.19 -18.98 15.38
N LEU A 130 -0.37 -18.01 16.29
CA LEU A 130 -0.27 -18.24 17.73
C LEU A 130 -1.51 -18.93 18.31
N ASP A 131 -2.71 -18.58 17.82
CA ASP A 131 -3.99 -19.09 18.34
C ASP A 131 -4.20 -20.59 18.04
N ASN A 132 -3.59 -21.08 16.96
CA ASN A 132 -3.81 -22.44 16.44
C ASN A 132 -2.73 -23.47 16.83
N THR A 133 -1.61 -23.03 17.42
CA THR A 133 -0.58 -23.93 17.94
C THR A 133 -0.85 -24.18 19.44
N ARG A 134 -1.02 -25.45 19.81
CA ARG A 134 -1.37 -25.90 21.17
C ARG A 134 -0.24 -26.71 21.81
N SER A 135 1.01 -26.27 21.59
CA SER A 135 2.25 -26.97 21.95
C SER A 135 3.12 -26.16 22.93
N HIS A 136 3.00 -26.52 24.21
CA HIS A 136 3.35 -25.69 25.38
C HIS A 136 4.84 -25.31 25.62
N SER A 137 5.83 -25.77 24.84
CA SER A 137 7.27 -25.54 25.15
C SER A 137 8.04 -24.65 24.17
N CYS A 138 7.72 -24.68 22.86
CA CYS A 138 8.34 -23.82 21.84
C CYS A 138 7.61 -22.46 21.68
N GLU A 139 6.37 -22.36 22.18
CA GLU A 139 5.49 -21.19 22.10
C GLU A 139 5.93 -20.02 22.98
N ALA A 140 6.58 -20.26 24.11
CA ALA A 140 6.93 -19.20 25.05
C ALA A 140 8.01 -18.25 24.49
N TRP A 141 9.00 -18.76 23.75
CA TRP A 141 10.03 -17.91 23.11
C TRP A 141 9.48 -17.18 21.88
N ASN A 142 8.63 -17.87 21.12
CA ASN A 142 8.05 -17.34 19.90
C ASN A 142 6.98 -16.26 20.17
N SER A 143 6.08 -16.45 21.14
CA SER A 143 5.14 -15.41 21.57
C SER A 143 5.87 -14.16 22.11
N LYS A 144 6.91 -14.35 22.92
CA LYS A 144 7.77 -13.26 23.42
C LYS A 144 8.45 -12.50 22.28
N PHE A 145 8.97 -13.19 21.27
CA PHE A 145 9.62 -12.54 20.13
C PHE A 145 8.65 -11.65 19.33
N GLY A 146 7.43 -12.13 19.04
CA GLY A 146 6.41 -11.33 18.36
C GLY A 146 6.01 -10.08 19.16
N LEU A 147 5.87 -10.23 20.48
CA LEU A 147 5.59 -9.10 21.38
C LEU A 147 6.75 -8.10 21.44
N VAL A 148 8.00 -8.57 21.45
CA VAL A 148 9.18 -7.70 21.37
C VAL A 148 9.19 -6.93 20.04
N CYS A 149 8.95 -7.59 18.92
CA CYS A 149 8.82 -6.92 17.63
C CYS A 149 7.71 -5.87 17.64
N PHE A 150 6.55 -6.17 18.24
CA PHE A 150 5.43 -5.24 18.43
C PHE A 150 5.86 -3.98 19.20
N VAL A 151 6.48 -4.16 20.36
CA VAL A 151 6.93 -3.03 21.21
C VAL A 151 7.95 -2.17 20.47
N ILE A 152 8.95 -2.79 19.82
CA ILE A 152 9.97 -2.04 19.07
C ILE A 152 9.34 -1.34 17.86
N GLY A 153 8.47 -2.01 17.10
CA GLY A 153 7.79 -1.44 15.93
C GLY A 153 6.90 -0.25 16.30
N ALA A 154 6.15 -0.37 17.39
CA ALA A 154 5.35 0.73 17.94
C ALA A 154 6.24 1.90 18.41
N ALA A 155 7.34 1.61 19.09
CA ALA A 155 8.30 2.64 19.52
C ALA A 155 8.93 3.38 18.33
N LEU A 156 9.27 2.68 17.25
CA LEU A 156 9.80 3.28 16.02
C LEU A 156 8.76 4.19 15.34
N LEU A 157 7.50 3.74 15.24
CA LEU A 157 6.40 4.54 14.69
C LEU A 157 6.13 5.79 15.54
N PHE A 158 6.17 5.64 16.87
CA PHE A 158 6.02 6.76 17.79
C PHE A 158 7.17 7.76 17.65
N LEU A 159 8.42 7.28 17.60
CA LEU A 159 9.60 8.12 17.42
C LEU A 159 9.53 8.90 16.10
N TYR A 160 9.12 8.26 15.01
CA TYR A 160 8.87 8.95 13.74
C TYR A 160 7.76 10.01 13.86
N SER A 161 6.65 9.64 14.50
CA SER A 161 5.48 10.51 14.68
C SER A 161 5.82 11.78 15.47
N THR A 162 6.68 11.68 16.49
CA THR A 162 7.14 12.82 17.29
C THR A 162 8.01 13.83 16.54
N ILE A 163 8.49 13.49 15.34
CA ILE A 163 9.22 14.41 14.48
C ILE A 163 8.18 15.30 13.77
N GLY A 164 7.75 16.38 14.42
CA GLY A 164 6.88 17.43 13.89
C GLY A 164 5.55 17.63 14.63
N VAL A 165 4.80 18.66 14.22
CA VAL A 165 3.59 19.15 14.90
C VAL A 165 2.33 18.29 14.71
N HIS A 166 2.36 17.28 13.83
CA HIS A 166 1.19 16.50 13.43
C HIS A 166 1.31 15.00 13.75
N ALA A 167 1.85 14.68 14.93
CA ALA A 167 2.09 13.31 15.39
C ALA A 167 0.85 12.40 15.29
N ILE A 168 -0.29 12.86 15.82
CA ILE A 168 -1.54 12.10 15.85
C ILE A 168 -2.01 11.76 14.44
N TRP A 169 -1.96 12.72 13.51
CA TRP A 169 -2.40 12.49 12.14
C TRP A 169 -1.48 11.51 11.40
N LYS A 170 -0.16 11.59 11.60
CA LYS A 170 0.78 10.60 11.02
C LYS A 170 0.48 9.19 11.51
N LEU A 171 0.19 9.02 12.81
CA LEU A 171 -0.15 7.71 13.36
C LEU A 171 -1.50 7.22 12.83
N LEU A 172 -2.50 8.09 12.78
CA LEU A 172 -3.82 7.77 12.25
C LEU A 172 -3.74 7.38 10.77
N TRP A 173 -2.93 8.08 9.99
CA TRP A 173 -2.63 7.78 8.60
C TRP A 173 -2.06 6.37 8.43
N VAL A 174 -1.00 6.06 9.17
CA VAL A 174 -0.34 4.75 9.15
C VAL A 174 -1.30 3.65 9.64
N PHE A 175 -2.09 3.92 10.66
CA PHE A 175 -3.09 2.99 11.20
C PHE A 175 -4.14 2.62 10.15
N PHE A 176 -4.72 3.59 9.45
CA PHE A 176 -5.71 3.32 8.40
C PHE A 176 -5.10 2.56 7.22
N HIS A 177 -3.86 2.85 6.85
CA HIS A 177 -3.15 2.08 5.83
C HIS A 177 -2.95 0.62 6.27
N GLY A 178 -2.49 0.39 7.50
CA GLY A 178 -2.35 -0.96 8.03
C GLY A 178 -3.67 -1.73 8.10
N PHE A 179 -4.74 -1.09 8.56
CA PHE A 179 -6.07 -1.71 8.61
C PHE A 179 -6.60 -2.07 7.21
N ALA A 180 -6.47 -1.14 6.25
CA ALA A 180 -6.87 -1.38 4.87
C ALA A 180 -6.07 -2.52 4.23
N ALA A 181 -4.75 -2.58 4.47
CA ALA A 181 -3.89 -3.64 3.98
C ALA A 181 -4.31 -5.01 4.51
N VAL A 182 -4.57 -5.15 5.81
CA VAL A 182 -5.06 -6.42 6.41
C VAL A 182 -6.36 -6.87 5.75
N LYS A 183 -7.34 -5.98 5.60
CA LYS A 183 -8.62 -6.32 4.98
C LYS A 183 -8.47 -6.70 3.52
N LEU A 184 -7.60 -6.02 2.78
CA LEU A 184 -7.36 -6.30 1.37
C LEU A 184 -6.60 -7.62 1.18
N VAL A 185 -5.60 -7.95 2.01
CA VAL A 185 -4.91 -9.25 2.03
C VAL A 185 -5.91 -10.37 2.28
N GLN A 186 -6.73 -10.24 3.33
CA GLN A 186 -7.74 -11.22 3.67
C GLN A 186 -8.74 -11.43 2.51
N HIS A 187 -9.17 -10.34 1.88
CA HIS A 187 -10.08 -10.41 0.74
C HIS A 187 -9.45 -11.08 -0.48
N LEU A 188 -8.21 -10.71 -0.82
CA LEU A 188 -7.50 -11.24 -1.98
C LEU A 188 -7.23 -12.74 -1.86
N LEU A 189 -6.78 -13.19 -0.69
CA LEU A 189 -6.54 -14.61 -0.42
C LEU A 189 -7.84 -15.44 -0.44
N ASN A 190 -8.96 -14.85 0.01
CA ASN A 190 -10.27 -15.52 -0.05
C ASN A 190 -10.85 -15.55 -1.47
N ALA A 191 -10.60 -14.51 -2.27
CA ALA A 191 -11.08 -14.42 -3.65
C ALA A 191 -10.27 -15.31 -4.60
N PHE A 192 -8.95 -15.43 -4.38
CA PHE A 192 -8.03 -16.15 -5.24
C PHE A 192 -7.16 -17.14 -4.46
N PRO A 193 -7.76 -18.13 -3.77
CA PRO A 193 -7.04 -19.01 -2.86
C PRO A 193 -5.83 -19.67 -3.54
N SER A 194 -5.99 -20.28 -4.71
CA SER A 194 -4.93 -21.09 -5.32
C SER A 194 -4.00 -20.33 -6.28
N CYS A 195 -4.21 -19.02 -6.48
CA CYS A 195 -3.47 -18.24 -7.48
C CYS A 195 -2.37 -17.36 -6.89
N VAL A 196 -2.42 -17.06 -5.59
CA VAL A 196 -1.59 -16.02 -4.97
C VAL A 196 -0.93 -16.55 -3.69
N SER A 197 0.37 -16.33 -3.54
CA SER A 197 1.11 -16.59 -2.29
C SER A 197 0.88 -15.48 -1.25
N PHE A 198 1.19 -15.72 0.03
CA PHE A 198 1.07 -14.69 1.07
C PHE A 198 1.92 -13.46 0.76
N GLY A 199 3.14 -13.66 0.30
CA GLY A 199 4.06 -12.60 -0.11
C GLY A 199 3.55 -11.76 -1.26
N GLU A 200 3.03 -12.40 -2.32
CA GLU A 200 2.43 -11.70 -3.47
C GLU A 200 1.19 -10.92 -3.04
N ALA A 201 0.33 -11.52 -2.22
CA ALA A 201 -0.86 -10.86 -1.70
C ALA A 201 -0.46 -9.62 -0.88
N LEU A 202 0.49 -9.77 0.05
CA LEU A 202 1.00 -8.65 0.85
C LEU A 202 1.57 -7.55 -0.05
N LEU A 203 2.44 -7.90 -1.01
CA LEU A 203 3.08 -6.92 -1.89
C LEU A 203 2.05 -6.14 -2.72
N VAL A 204 1.12 -6.83 -3.37
CA VAL A 204 0.08 -6.21 -4.20
C VAL A 204 -0.83 -5.33 -3.37
N THR A 205 -1.25 -5.82 -2.20
CA THR A 205 -2.24 -5.10 -1.37
C THR A 205 -1.65 -3.89 -0.68
N VAL A 206 -0.44 -3.98 -0.12
CA VAL A 206 0.23 -2.81 0.45
C VAL A 206 0.53 -1.78 -0.64
N GLY A 207 0.94 -2.23 -1.84
CA GLY A 207 1.10 -1.36 -3.00
C GLY A 207 -0.19 -0.62 -3.36
N LEU A 208 -1.31 -1.34 -3.50
CA LEU A 208 -2.62 -0.74 -3.77
C LEU A 208 -3.06 0.23 -2.67
N VAL A 209 -2.87 -0.12 -1.40
CA VAL A 209 -3.27 0.73 -0.28
C VAL A 209 -2.48 2.03 -0.25
N LEU A 210 -1.16 2.00 -0.45
CA LEU A 210 -0.37 3.23 -0.56
C LEU A 210 -0.77 4.06 -1.78
N TYR A 211 -1.03 3.39 -2.89
CA TYR A 211 -1.43 4.05 -4.14
C TYR A 211 -2.79 4.74 -4.01
N PHE A 212 -3.75 4.12 -3.33
CA PHE A 212 -5.07 4.72 -3.09
C PHE A 212 -5.06 5.75 -2.00
N GLY A 213 -4.37 5.48 -0.89
CA GLY A 213 -4.23 6.42 0.21
C GLY A 213 -3.65 7.73 -0.30
N ASP A 214 -2.63 7.65 -1.13
CA ASP A 214 -2.03 8.81 -1.74
C ASP A 214 -3.00 9.69 -2.58
N MET A 215 -3.86 9.08 -3.40
CA MET A 215 -4.85 9.84 -4.17
C MET A 215 -5.97 10.40 -3.28
N LEU A 216 -6.30 9.68 -2.21
CA LEU A 216 -7.26 10.09 -1.19
C LEU A 216 -6.74 11.30 -0.39
N ALA A 217 -5.46 11.32 0.00
CA ALA A 217 -4.83 12.45 0.68
C ALA A 217 -5.03 13.74 -0.12
N ASN A 218 -4.72 13.71 -1.42
CA ASN A 218 -4.84 14.87 -2.30
C ASN A 218 -6.29 15.32 -2.46
N THR A 219 -7.22 14.35 -2.53
CA THR A 219 -8.65 14.64 -2.60
C THR A 219 -9.12 15.34 -1.32
N ILE A 220 -8.69 14.85 -0.15
CA ILE A 220 -9.04 15.44 1.16
C ILE A 220 -8.44 16.83 1.31
N GLU A 221 -7.19 17.02 0.92
CA GLU A 221 -6.52 18.32 0.96
C GLU A 221 -7.27 19.34 0.09
N LYS A 222 -7.55 19.01 -1.17
CA LYS A 222 -8.29 19.91 -2.07
C LYS A 222 -9.72 20.16 -1.62
N ALA A 223 -10.42 19.13 -1.13
CA ALA A 223 -11.78 19.29 -0.61
C ALA A 223 -11.79 20.17 0.65
N SER A 224 -10.83 20.01 1.56
CA SER A 224 -10.73 20.85 2.76
C SER A 224 -10.36 22.28 2.42
N ALA A 225 -9.46 22.51 1.45
CA ALA A 225 -9.13 23.85 0.96
C ALA A 225 -10.33 24.55 0.32
N LEU A 226 -11.13 23.82 -0.48
CA LEU A 226 -12.36 24.35 -1.08
C LEU A 226 -13.42 24.65 -0.02
N LEU A 227 -13.62 23.74 0.95
CA LEU A 227 -14.53 23.95 2.07
C LEU A 227 -14.14 25.19 2.87
N TYR A 228 -12.85 25.33 3.22
CA TYR A 228 -12.34 26.47 3.96
C TYR A 228 -12.52 27.79 3.19
N LYS A 229 -12.20 27.78 1.89
CA LYS A 229 -12.42 28.92 0.98
C LYS A 229 -13.89 29.30 0.90
N THR A 230 -14.80 28.33 0.87
CA THR A 230 -16.25 28.56 0.78
C THR A 230 -16.84 29.06 2.10
N LEU A 231 -16.33 28.57 3.24
CA LEU A 231 -16.89 28.85 4.57
C LEU A 231 -16.34 30.13 5.20
N TYR A 232 -15.06 30.47 4.98
CA TYR A 232 -14.38 31.57 5.69
C TYR A 232 -14.08 32.81 4.83
N GLY A 233 -14.39 32.80 3.54
CA GLY A 233 -14.58 34.03 2.75
C GLY A 233 -13.38 34.95 2.51
N TYR A 234 -12.15 34.65 2.96
CA TYR A 234 -10.97 35.45 2.62
C TYR A 234 -9.64 34.70 2.69
N MET A 235 -8.73 35.11 1.79
CA MET A 235 -7.36 34.61 1.61
C MET A 235 -6.49 34.93 2.83
N THR A 236 -6.06 33.88 3.52
CA THR A 236 -4.84 33.93 4.32
C THR A 236 -3.99 32.72 3.98
N SER A 237 -2.98 32.98 3.16
CA SER A 237 -1.80 32.13 3.01
C SER A 237 -1.08 32.08 4.36
N SER A 238 -1.40 31.11 5.22
CA SER A 238 -0.54 30.81 6.37
C SER A 238 -0.76 29.39 6.89
N GLU A 239 0.28 28.58 6.76
CA GLU A 239 0.72 27.48 7.64
C GLU A 239 -0.20 26.28 7.93
N LEU A 240 -1.48 26.28 7.55
CA LEU A 240 -2.35 25.09 7.62
C LEU A 240 -2.23 24.19 6.38
N VAL A 241 -1.19 24.40 5.58
CA VAL A 241 -0.86 23.61 4.39
C VAL A 241 -0.28 22.29 4.88
N PHE A 242 -1.20 21.37 5.18
CA PHE A 242 -0.96 20.07 5.82
C PHE A 242 0.07 19.21 5.06
N MET A 243 0.28 19.51 3.79
CA MET A 243 1.43 19.15 2.99
C MET A 243 1.49 20.25 1.94
N GLN A 244 2.64 20.86 1.66
CA GLN A 244 2.76 21.63 0.42
C GLN A 244 2.81 20.62 -0.72
N TYR A 245 1.66 20.02 -1.04
CA TYR A 245 1.50 18.95 -2.01
C TYR A 245 1.37 19.55 -3.42
N GLY A 246 2.31 20.46 -3.72
CA GLY A 246 2.36 21.23 -4.96
C GLY A 246 3.60 20.90 -5.78
N PHE A 247 4.05 19.64 -5.78
CA PHE A 247 5.22 19.22 -6.55
C PHE A 247 4.79 18.47 -7.81
N ARG A 248 5.51 18.74 -8.92
CA ARG A 248 5.28 18.22 -10.28
C ARG A 248 5.25 16.69 -10.29
N ARG A 249 4.11 16.13 -9.93
CA ARG A 249 3.82 14.72 -10.18
C ARG A 249 3.82 14.47 -11.66
N SER A 250 4.32 13.30 -12.04
CA SER A 250 4.10 12.81 -13.39
C SER A 250 2.60 12.75 -13.62
N GLU A 251 2.11 13.60 -14.50
CA GLU A 251 0.72 13.64 -14.98
C GLU A 251 0.29 12.24 -15.46
N ILE A 252 1.20 11.53 -16.12
CA ILE A 252 1.02 10.13 -16.55
C ILE A 252 0.83 9.20 -15.33
N GLY A 253 1.61 9.40 -14.27
CA GLY A 253 1.48 8.64 -13.01
C GLY A 253 0.10 8.82 -12.37
N ILE A 254 -0.43 10.05 -12.37
CA ILE A 254 -1.77 10.35 -11.85
C ILE A 254 -2.86 9.75 -12.74
N ILE A 255 -2.66 9.73 -14.06
CA ILE A 255 -3.59 9.08 -15.00
C ILE A 255 -3.68 7.58 -14.74
N ILE A 256 -2.52 6.91 -14.63
CA ILE A 256 -2.49 5.48 -14.29
C ILE A 256 -3.16 5.26 -12.92
N GLN A 257 -2.96 6.18 -11.97
CA GLN A 257 -3.48 6.08 -10.61
C GLN A 257 -4.98 6.22 -10.53
N GLY A 258 -5.52 7.25 -11.18
CA GLY A 258 -6.95 7.46 -11.27
C GLY A 258 -7.65 6.33 -12.02
N LEU A 259 -7.07 5.86 -13.13
CA LEU A 259 -7.66 4.78 -13.91
C LEU A 259 -7.69 3.46 -13.14
N LEU A 260 -6.57 3.08 -12.51
CA LEU A 260 -6.47 1.83 -11.75
C LEU A 260 -7.41 1.84 -10.53
N LEU A 261 -7.43 2.94 -9.77
CA LEU A 261 -8.34 3.09 -8.62
C LEU A 261 -9.80 3.10 -9.08
N GLY A 262 -10.12 3.89 -10.09
CA GLY A 262 -11.47 3.96 -10.64
C GLY A 262 -11.99 2.60 -11.08
N LEU A 263 -11.17 1.83 -11.79
CA LEU A 263 -11.54 0.49 -12.25
C LEU A 263 -11.71 -0.49 -11.08
N LEU A 264 -10.83 -0.46 -10.08
CA LEU A 264 -10.95 -1.33 -8.90
C LEU A 264 -12.21 -0.99 -8.10
N LEU A 265 -12.48 0.30 -7.86
CA LEU A 265 -13.68 0.74 -7.15
C LEU A 265 -14.95 0.38 -7.92
N TYR A 266 -14.90 0.45 -9.25
CA TYR A 266 -16.01 0.06 -10.10
C TYR A 266 -16.36 -1.42 -9.97
N LEU A 267 -15.38 -2.32 -9.83
CA LEU A 267 -15.67 -3.74 -9.58
C LEU A 267 -16.47 -3.93 -8.27
N VAL A 268 -16.21 -3.11 -7.26
CA VAL A 268 -16.98 -3.11 -6.01
C VAL A 268 -18.38 -2.56 -6.23
N VAL A 269 -18.52 -1.39 -6.89
CA VAL A 269 -19.81 -0.73 -7.16
C VAL A 269 -20.70 -1.57 -8.07
N LEU A 270 -20.12 -2.23 -9.06
CA LEU A 270 -20.82 -3.11 -10.01
C LEU A 270 -21.56 -4.24 -9.28
N LYS A 271 -20.96 -4.81 -8.23
CA LYS A 271 -21.62 -5.84 -7.40
C LYS A 271 -22.92 -5.30 -6.81
N TYR A 272 -22.93 -4.06 -6.32
CA TYR A 272 -24.13 -3.43 -5.77
C TYR A 272 -25.15 -3.05 -6.85
N LEU A 273 -24.68 -2.56 -8.01
CA LEU A 273 -25.56 -2.25 -9.16
C LEU A 273 -26.27 -3.50 -9.67
N LEU A 274 -25.54 -4.61 -9.82
CA LEU A 274 -26.12 -5.89 -10.23
C LEU A 274 -27.09 -6.46 -9.18
N HIS A 275 -26.79 -6.29 -7.89
CA HIS A 275 -27.69 -6.72 -6.81
C HIS A 275 -28.98 -5.90 -6.79
N GLY A 276 -28.90 -4.57 -6.97
CA GLY A 276 -30.07 -3.70 -7.10
C GLY A 276 -30.90 -4.04 -8.34
N TRP A 277 -30.25 -4.34 -9.46
CA TRP A 277 -30.93 -4.81 -10.68
C TRP A 277 -31.65 -6.14 -10.46
N ASP A 278 -31.04 -7.09 -9.74
CA ASP A 278 -31.69 -8.36 -9.41
C ASP A 278 -32.91 -8.17 -8.48
N GLY A 279 -32.85 -7.20 -7.56
CA GLY A 279 -33.99 -6.79 -6.74
C GLY A 279 -35.15 -6.21 -7.57
N PHE A 280 -34.83 -5.34 -8.53
CA PHE A 280 -35.81 -4.73 -9.43
C PHE A 280 -36.40 -5.73 -10.43
N SER A 281 -35.58 -6.61 -10.99
CA SER A 281 -36.01 -7.61 -11.98
C SER A 281 -36.88 -8.72 -11.36
N ARG A 282 -36.69 -9.08 -10.08
CA ARG A 282 -37.55 -10.07 -9.39
C ARG A 282 -38.98 -9.59 -9.18
N SER A 283 -39.22 -8.27 -9.18
CA SER A 283 -40.56 -7.68 -9.14
C SER A 283 -41.34 -7.88 -10.46
N THR A 284 -40.67 -8.26 -11.55
CA THR A 284 -41.25 -8.20 -12.89
C THR A 284 -41.07 -9.53 -13.63
N TYR A 285 -42.03 -10.45 -13.45
CA TYR A 285 -42.35 -11.64 -14.25
C TYR A 285 -41.34 -12.82 -14.39
N SER A 286 -41.89 -14.04 -14.34
CA SER A 286 -41.23 -15.35 -14.27
C SER A 286 -40.68 -15.94 -15.60
N GLY A 287 -40.57 -15.16 -16.68
CA GLY A 287 -40.26 -15.69 -18.03
C GLY A 287 -38.90 -15.32 -18.65
N ALA A 288 -38.08 -14.49 -18.01
CA ALA A 288 -37.07 -13.67 -18.73
C ALA A 288 -35.59 -14.04 -18.51
N ARG A 289 -35.22 -15.33 -18.46
CA ARG A 289 -33.83 -15.73 -18.14
C ARG A 289 -32.79 -15.29 -19.19
N ILE A 290 -33.17 -15.23 -20.48
CA ILE A 290 -32.26 -14.83 -21.59
C ILE A 290 -32.24 -13.29 -21.78
N CYS A 291 -33.36 -12.62 -21.51
CA CYS A 291 -33.44 -11.15 -21.60
C CYS A 291 -32.71 -10.47 -20.44
N SER A 292 -32.67 -11.10 -19.26
CA SER A 292 -31.98 -10.60 -18.08
C SER A 292 -30.45 -10.60 -18.24
N GLU A 293 -29.86 -11.58 -18.93
CA GLU A 293 -28.41 -11.64 -19.18
C GLU A 293 -27.95 -10.53 -20.13
N LYS A 294 -28.70 -10.28 -21.22
CA LYS A 294 -28.43 -9.14 -22.12
C LYS A 294 -28.54 -7.80 -21.40
N GLY A 295 -29.55 -7.65 -20.53
CA GLY A 295 -29.71 -6.45 -19.70
C GLY A 295 -28.55 -6.22 -18.74
N LYS A 296 -28.08 -7.26 -18.03
CA LYS A 296 -26.92 -7.18 -17.14
C LYS A 296 -25.64 -6.79 -17.87
N SER A 297 -25.42 -7.34 -19.07
CA SER A 297 -24.28 -6.99 -19.91
C SER A 297 -24.34 -5.53 -20.39
N LEU A 298 -25.51 -5.06 -20.82
CA LEU A 298 -25.70 -3.66 -21.24
C LEU A 298 -25.46 -2.69 -20.08
N ILE A 299 -25.97 -3.00 -18.88
CA ILE A 299 -25.72 -2.21 -17.67
C ILE A 299 -24.23 -2.14 -17.39
N PHE A 300 -23.54 -3.30 -17.42
CA PHE A 300 -22.09 -3.36 -17.21
C PHE A 300 -21.32 -2.48 -18.20
N PHE A 301 -21.58 -2.57 -19.50
CA PHE A 301 -20.86 -1.78 -20.50
C PHE A 301 -21.19 -0.29 -20.40
N ALA A 302 -22.46 0.06 -20.18
CA ALA A 302 -22.88 1.46 -20.02
C ALA A 302 -22.28 2.09 -18.75
N SER A 303 -22.32 1.40 -17.61
CA SER A 303 -21.75 1.92 -16.37
C SER A 303 -20.23 1.97 -16.39
N LEU A 304 -19.57 0.99 -17.02
CA LEU A 304 -18.12 1.02 -17.23
C LEU A 304 -17.70 2.18 -18.14
N GLY A 305 -18.42 2.37 -19.25
CA GLY A 305 -18.19 3.48 -20.16
C GLY A 305 -18.37 4.84 -19.47
N PHE A 306 -19.46 5.02 -18.72
CA PHE A 306 -19.71 6.25 -17.97
C PHE A 306 -18.62 6.52 -16.93
N LEU A 307 -18.17 5.49 -16.21
CA LEU A 307 -17.10 5.60 -15.24
C LEU A 307 -15.78 6.04 -15.90
N ILE A 308 -15.37 5.38 -16.99
CA ILE A 308 -14.12 5.68 -17.69
C ILE A 308 -14.17 7.06 -18.35
N VAL A 309 -15.32 7.45 -18.92
CA VAL A 309 -15.45 8.69 -19.68
C VAL A 309 -15.67 9.91 -18.79
N VAL A 310 -16.46 9.77 -17.72
CA VAL A 310 -16.94 10.90 -16.93
C VAL A 310 -16.36 10.89 -15.52
N ILE A 311 -16.58 9.82 -14.76
CA ILE A 311 -16.27 9.82 -13.31
C ILE A 311 -14.76 9.90 -13.05
N ILE A 312 -13.98 8.99 -13.64
CA ILE A 312 -12.54 8.91 -13.41
C ILE A 312 -11.84 10.20 -13.85
N PRO A 313 -12.05 10.70 -15.08
CA PRO A 313 -11.40 11.92 -15.52
C PRO A 313 -11.81 13.16 -14.71
N SER A 314 -13.09 13.28 -14.33
CA SER A 314 -13.57 14.40 -13.51
C SER A 314 -12.90 14.39 -12.14
N TRP A 315 -12.76 13.23 -11.51
CA TRP A 315 -12.07 13.10 -10.24
C TRP A 315 -10.57 13.40 -10.37
N MET A 316 -9.92 12.97 -11.46
CA MET A 316 -8.53 13.31 -11.72
C MET A 316 -8.32 14.81 -11.96
N GLN A 317 -9.21 15.48 -12.70
CA GLN A 317 -9.21 16.94 -12.87
C GLN A 317 -9.43 17.68 -11.54
N PHE A 318 -10.20 17.09 -10.63
CA PHE A 318 -10.32 17.64 -9.29
C PHE A 318 -9.00 17.48 -8.53
N VAL A 319 -8.41 16.28 -8.50
CA VAL A 319 -7.18 15.97 -7.74
C VAL A 319 -5.96 16.71 -8.25
N GLN A 320 -5.84 16.89 -9.57
CA GLN A 320 -4.75 17.61 -10.22
C GLN A 320 -5.37 18.62 -11.17
N ASP A 321 -4.93 19.88 -11.12
CA ASP A 321 -5.48 20.96 -11.95
C ASP A 321 -5.02 20.78 -13.40
N PHE A 322 -5.55 19.77 -14.08
CA PHE A 322 -5.29 19.53 -15.48
C PHE A 322 -5.96 20.61 -16.33
N ASP A 323 -5.18 21.31 -17.16
CA ASP A 323 -5.69 22.30 -18.11
C ASP A 323 -6.63 21.68 -19.16
N MET A 324 -6.54 20.37 -19.39
CA MET A 324 -7.34 19.63 -20.36
C MET A 324 -7.90 18.33 -19.78
N HIS A 325 -9.02 17.87 -20.34
CA HIS A 325 -9.63 16.60 -19.93
C HIS A 325 -8.66 15.42 -20.17
N PRO A 326 -8.41 14.55 -19.17
CA PRO A 326 -7.44 13.45 -19.27
C PRO A 326 -7.62 12.49 -20.46
N LEU A 327 -8.82 12.40 -21.04
CA LEU A 327 -9.07 11.59 -22.23
C LEU A 327 -8.69 12.28 -23.55
N LEU A 328 -8.71 13.61 -23.58
CA LEU A 328 -8.30 14.38 -24.76
C LEU A 328 -6.78 14.28 -24.98
N TRP A 329 -6.03 13.96 -23.92
CA TRP A 329 -4.60 13.70 -24.00
C TRP A 329 -4.22 12.62 -24.99
N TYR A 330 -5.03 11.58 -25.22
CA TYR A 330 -4.72 10.57 -26.25
C TYR A 330 -4.60 11.19 -27.66
N TYR A 331 -5.39 12.22 -27.95
CA TYR A 331 -5.36 12.93 -29.23
C TYR A 331 -4.19 13.93 -29.33
N TYR A 332 -3.68 14.46 -28.20
CA TYR A 332 -2.58 15.42 -28.15
C TYR A 332 -1.21 14.81 -27.82
N LEU A 333 -1.16 13.58 -27.29
CA LEU A 333 0.07 12.84 -27.00
C LEU A 333 1.01 12.72 -28.24
N PRO A 334 0.50 12.52 -29.48
CA PRO A 334 1.34 12.50 -30.67
C PRO A 334 2.02 13.85 -30.94
N GLN A 335 1.36 14.97 -30.63
CA GLN A 335 1.92 16.31 -30.86
C GLN A 335 2.99 16.68 -29.83
N HIS A 336 2.77 16.35 -28.55
CA HIS A 336 3.73 16.68 -27.48
C HIS A 336 5.03 15.86 -27.53
N LEU A 337 4.99 14.60 -27.98
CA LEU A 337 6.19 13.78 -28.19
C LEU A 337 7.02 14.20 -29.40
N LEU A 338 6.41 14.86 -30.39
CA LEU A 338 7.11 15.44 -31.53
C LEU A 338 7.86 16.74 -31.17
N THR A 339 7.37 17.51 -30.20
CA THR A 339 8.02 18.76 -29.78
C THR A 339 9.29 18.53 -28.96
N TYR A 340 9.44 17.40 -28.25
CA TYR A 340 10.63 17.10 -27.45
C TYR A 340 11.72 16.28 -28.17
N LYS A 341 11.59 16.07 -29.49
CA LYS A 341 12.64 15.45 -30.33
C LYS A 341 13.38 16.43 -31.23
N ILE A 342 13.15 17.74 -31.07
CA ILE A 342 13.90 18.81 -31.72
C ILE A 342 14.15 19.94 -30.70
N LEU A 343 15.06 19.71 -29.76
CA LEU A 343 16.04 20.71 -29.33
C LEU A 343 17.21 20.02 -28.61
#